data_AF-A0A966U4R3-F1
#
_entry.id   AF-A0A966U4R3-F1
#
_cell.length_a   1.000
_cell.length_b   1.000
_cell.length_c   1.000
_cell.angle_alpha   90.00
_cell.angle_beta   90.00
_cell.angle_gamma   90.00
#
_symmetry.space_group_name_H-M   'P 1'
#
loop_
_entity.id
_entity.type
_entity.pdbx_description
1 polymer ?
#
loop_
_entity_poly.entity_id
_entity_poly.type
_entity_poly.pdbx_seq_one_letter_code
_entity_poly.pdbx_strand_id
1 'polypeptide(L)'
;MTREERFYQIAKELGYSFDGEIKVGGNYSPLVQHQDTIYISGQIPRVGNEVVIQGALGADVTLDVGQKAAKICVMRAIALLLKHLGSLDRVQKILRISVYVQSSSNFTQQSEVRHS
;
A
#
# COMPACT_ATOMS: atom_id res chain seq x y z
N MET A 1 -8.91 -18.76 8.03
CA MET A 1 -8.91 -17.30 7.81
C MET A 1 -8.89 -17.04 6.32
N THR A 2 -9.90 -16.38 5.77
CA THR A 2 -9.94 -15.95 4.36
C THR A 2 -8.94 -14.82 4.11
N ARG A 3 -8.69 -14.50 2.84
CA ARG A 3 -7.80 -13.38 2.48
C ARG A 3 -8.38 -12.04 2.91
N GLU A 4 -9.69 -11.90 2.83
CA GLU A 4 -10.46 -10.73 3.27
C GLU A 4 -10.43 -10.59 4.79
N GLU A 5 -10.63 -11.69 5.54
CA GLU A 5 -10.47 -11.68 7.00
C GLU A 5 -9.06 -11.22 7.39
N ARG A 6 -8.02 -11.71 6.70
CA ARG A 6 -6.63 -11.29 6.93
C ARG A 6 -6.43 -9.80 6.64
N PHE A 7 -7.02 -9.30 5.57
CA PHE A 7 -7.02 -7.87 5.26
C PHE A 7 -7.64 -7.05 6.41
N TYR A 8 -8.83 -7.42 6.88
CA TYR A 8 -9.50 -6.70 7.97
C TYR A 8 -8.76 -6.79 9.31
N GLN A 9 -8.16 -7.93 9.61
CA GLN A 9 -7.31 -8.09 10.79
C GLN A 9 -6.09 -7.17 10.76
N ILE A 10 -5.40 -7.10 9.62
CA ILE A 10 -4.25 -6.21 9.44
C ILE A 10 -4.67 -4.73 9.51
N ALA A 11 -5.82 -4.38 8.94
CA ALA A 11 -6.37 -3.03 9.02
C ALA A 11 -6.61 -2.62 10.48
N LYS A 12 -7.17 -3.53 11.29
CA LYS A 12 -7.38 -3.34 12.73
C LYS A 12 -6.07 -3.17 13.50
N GLU A 13 -5.05 -3.99 13.22
CA GLU A 13 -3.72 -3.87 13.83
C GLU A 13 -3.03 -2.54 13.52
N LEU A 14 -3.24 -2.03 12.30
CA LEU A 14 -2.75 -0.71 11.91
C LEU A 14 -3.54 0.45 12.54
N GLY A 15 -4.75 0.18 13.03
CA GLY A 15 -5.67 1.20 13.54
C GLY A 15 -6.34 2.03 12.45
N TYR A 16 -6.46 1.52 11.22
CA TYR A 16 -7.01 2.25 10.08
C TYR A 16 -8.10 1.43 9.36
N SER A 17 -9.12 2.11 8.82
CA SER A 17 -10.05 1.52 7.84
C SER A 17 -9.59 1.87 6.41
N PHE A 18 -9.76 0.92 5.51
CA PHE A 18 -9.44 1.04 4.09
C PHE A 18 -10.67 0.82 3.20
N ASP A 19 -11.88 0.81 3.77
CA ASP A 19 -13.14 0.57 3.06
C ASP A 19 -13.69 1.82 2.34
N GLY A 20 -13.11 2.99 2.66
CA GLY A 20 -13.51 4.27 2.09
C GLY A 20 -13.09 4.47 0.64
N GLU A 21 -13.51 5.60 0.08
CA GLU A 21 -13.11 5.98 -1.27
C GLU A 21 -11.59 6.21 -1.36
N ILE A 22 -10.94 5.50 -2.28
CA ILE A 22 -9.50 5.60 -2.49
C ILE A 22 -9.25 6.78 -3.44
N LYS A 23 -8.98 7.95 -2.83
CA LYS A 23 -8.67 9.17 -3.59
C LYS A 23 -7.37 9.02 -4.40
N VAL A 24 -7.48 9.35 -5.68
CA VAL A 24 -6.36 9.49 -6.61
C VAL A 24 -5.77 10.90 -6.50
N GLY A 25 -4.45 11.03 -6.59
CA GLY A 25 -3.76 12.32 -6.46
C GLY A 25 -3.75 13.18 -7.73
N GLY A 26 -4.31 12.69 -8.84
CA GLY A 26 -4.29 13.37 -10.14
C GLY A 26 -5.24 12.73 -11.14
N ASN A 27 -5.17 13.17 -12.40
CA ASN A 27 -6.03 12.70 -13.48
C ASN A 27 -5.46 11.42 -14.14
N TYR A 28 -5.55 10.30 -13.43
CA TYR A 28 -5.18 8.97 -13.93
C TYR A 28 -6.03 7.89 -13.24
N SER A 29 -6.11 6.70 -13.83
CA SER A 29 -6.86 5.60 -13.20
C SER A 29 -6.05 4.98 -12.05
N PRO A 30 -6.66 4.75 -10.86
CA PRO A 30 -5.95 4.11 -9.74
C PRO A 30 -5.58 2.65 -10.03
N LEU A 31 -6.31 2.01 -10.93
CA LEU A 31 -6.17 0.62 -11.33
C LEU A 31 -6.61 0.47 -12.79
N VAL A 32 -5.85 -0.27 -13.58
CA VAL A 32 -6.22 -0.64 -14.95
C VAL A 32 -6.07 -2.15 -15.08
N GLN A 33 -7.06 -2.80 -15.67
CA GLN A 33 -7.00 -4.22 -16.01
C GLN A 33 -6.80 -4.37 -17.52
N HIS A 34 -5.80 -5.16 -17.91
CA HIS A 34 -5.59 -5.59 -19.29
C HIS A 34 -5.56 -7.12 -19.32
N GLN A 35 -6.63 -7.71 -19.86
CA GLN A 35 -6.89 -9.16 -19.78
C GLN A 35 -6.83 -9.64 -18.33
N ASP A 36 -5.99 -10.62 -18.01
CA ASP A 36 -5.83 -11.18 -16.66
C ASP A 36 -4.79 -10.44 -15.81
N THR A 37 -4.19 -9.36 -16.34
CA THR A 37 -3.18 -8.58 -15.62
C THR A 37 -3.77 -7.27 -15.13
N ILE A 38 -3.64 -7.02 -13.82
CA ILE A 38 -4.04 -5.76 -13.19
C ILE A 38 -2.79 -4.94 -12.85
N TYR A 39 -2.78 -3.69 -13.32
CA TYR A 39 -1.79 -2.68 -12.96
C TYR A 39 -2.41 -1.72 -11.95
N ILE A 40 -1.74 -1.54 -10.82
CA ILE A 40 -2.15 -0.60 -9.78
C ILE A 40 -1.21 0.59 -9.81
N SER A 41 -1.78 1.79 -9.85
CA SER A 41 -1.01 3.03 -9.77
C SER A 41 -0.37 3.19 -8.40
N GLY A 42 0.68 4.00 -8.30
CA GLY A 42 1.44 4.19 -7.06
C GLY A 42 0.56 4.55 -5.86
N GLN A 43 0.78 3.86 -4.74
CA GLN A 43 0.08 4.12 -3.49
C GLN A 43 1.03 4.85 -2.52
N ILE A 44 0.51 5.91 -1.91
CA ILE A 44 1.16 6.66 -0.82
C ILE A 44 0.48 6.30 0.52
N PRO A 45 1.11 6.51 1.69
CA PRO A 45 0.55 6.12 2.98
C PRO A 45 -0.58 7.08 3.42
N ARG A 46 -1.70 7.01 2.70
CA ARG A 46 -2.89 7.84 2.91
C ARG A 46 -4.02 7.04 3.54
N VAL A 47 -4.63 7.58 4.59
CA VAL A 47 -5.84 7.03 5.21
C VAL A 47 -6.90 8.12 5.17
N GLY A 48 -8.07 7.79 4.60
CA GLY A 48 -9.06 8.81 4.25
C GLY A 48 -8.45 9.89 3.34
N ASN A 49 -8.47 11.14 3.81
CA ASN A 49 -7.94 12.29 3.08
C ASN A 49 -6.51 12.67 3.47
N GLU A 50 -5.93 12.03 4.48
CA GLU A 50 -4.67 12.46 5.09
C GLU A 50 -3.53 11.52 4.73
N VAL A 51 -2.36 12.08 4.39
CA VAL A 51 -1.13 11.31 4.28
C VAL A 51 -0.55 11.18 5.69
N VAL A 52 -0.72 10.01 6.30
CA VAL A 52 -0.49 9.82 7.75
C VAL A 52 0.99 9.67 8.12
N ILE A 53 1.86 9.44 7.14
CA ILE A 53 3.32 9.39 7.32
C ILE A 53 3.99 10.14 6.17
N GLN A 54 4.85 11.09 6.49
CA GLN A 54 5.59 11.93 5.54
C GLN A 54 7.03 12.11 6.02
N GLY A 55 7.95 12.42 5.10
CA GLY A 55 9.37 12.66 5.38
C GLY A 55 10.30 11.57 4.83
N ALA A 56 11.60 11.86 4.86
CA ALA A 56 12.65 10.98 4.36
C ALA A 56 13.15 10.01 5.45
N LEU A 57 13.32 8.73 5.09
CA LEU A 57 13.94 7.74 5.98
C LEU A 57 15.39 8.07 6.26
N GLY A 58 15.80 7.93 7.52
CA GLY A 58 17.14 8.30 7.98
C GLY A 58 17.36 9.81 8.11
N ALA A 59 16.28 10.61 8.07
CA ALA A 59 16.28 12.02 8.44
C ALA A 59 15.05 12.38 9.28
N ASP A 60 13.84 12.23 8.71
CA ASP A 60 12.58 12.63 9.34
C ASP A 60 11.86 11.45 10.01
N VAL A 61 11.98 10.25 9.42
CA VAL A 61 11.30 9.04 9.88
C VAL A 61 12.27 7.87 10.06
N THR A 62 11.96 6.99 11.03
CA THR A 62 12.73 5.77 11.32
C THR A 62 12.33 4.63 10.39
N LEU A 63 13.16 3.58 10.32
CA LEU A 63 12.87 2.38 9.53
C LEU A 63 11.50 1.77 9.89
N ASP A 64 11.20 1.62 11.17
CA ASP A 64 9.92 1.04 11.63
C ASP A 64 8.71 1.87 11.17
N VAL A 65 8.84 3.19 11.21
CA VAL A 65 7.81 4.11 10.69
C VAL A 65 7.69 3.97 9.16
N GLY A 66 8.81 3.80 8.46
CA GLY A 66 8.83 3.50 7.03
C GLY A 66 8.15 2.19 6.67
N GLN A 67 8.37 1.13 7.45
CA GLN A 67 7.71 -0.16 7.28
C GLN A 67 6.20 -0.04 7.51
N LYS A 68 5.78 0.71 8.54
CA LYS A 68 4.36 1.02 8.76
C LYS A 68 3.77 1.78 7.56
N ALA A 69 4.48 2.76 7.00
CA ALA A 69 4.06 3.48 5.81
C ALA A 69 3.91 2.55 4.59
N ALA A 70 4.88 1.68 4.35
CA ALA A 70 4.82 0.68 3.28
C ALA A 70 3.62 -0.27 3.45
N LYS A 71 3.33 -0.71 4.68
CA LYS A 71 2.17 -1.55 5.00
C LYS A 71 0.85 -0.83 4.67
N ILE A 72 0.73 0.46 4.99
CA ILE A 72 -0.44 1.28 4.61
C ILE A 72 -0.57 1.37 3.08
N CYS A 73 0.52 1.60 2.35
CA CYS A 73 0.50 1.62 0.88
C CYS A 73 0.00 0.30 0.29
N VAL A 74 0.47 -0.83 0.83
CA VAL A 74 0.03 -2.17 0.39
C VAL A 74 -1.44 -2.40 0.71
N MET A 75 -1.91 -2.02 1.90
CA MET A 75 -3.31 -2.15 2.29
C MET A 75 -4.24 -1.38 1.35
N ARG A 76 -3.85 -0.17 0.93
CA ARG A 76 -4.59 0.59 -0.10
C ARG A 76 -4.64 -0.13 -1.45
N ALA A 77 -3.53 -0.72 -1.88
CA ALA A 77 -3.49 -1.49 -3.12
C ALA A 77 -4.40 -2.73 -3.05
N ILE A 78 -4.41 -3.44 -1.92
CA ILE A 78 -5.29 -4.60 -1.69
C ILE A 78 -6.76 -4.17 -1.65
N ALA A 79 -7.08 -3.02 -1.03
CA ALA A 79 -8.44 -2.48 -1.02
C ALA A 79 -8.95 -2.14 -2.43
N LEU A 80 -8.09 -1.58 -3.31
CA LEU A 80 -8.41 -1.38 -4.73
C LEU A 80 -8.72 -2.71 -5.42
N LEU A 81 -7.90 -3.74 -5.19
CA LEU A 81 -8.11 -5.08 -5.76
C LEU A 81 -9.43 -5.69 -5.27
N LEU A 82 -9.70 -5.64 -3.96
CA LEU A 82 -10.93 -6.16 -3.37
C LEU A 82 -12.16 -5.45 -3.97
N LYS A 83 -12.13 -4.12 -4.06
CA LYS A 83 -13.22 -3.34 -4.68
C LYS A 83 -13.42 -3.68 -6.16
N HIS A 84 -12.34 -3.87 -6.90
CA HIS A 84 -12.38 -4.15 -8.35
C HIS A 84 -12.80 -5.59 -8.67
N LEU A 85 -12.33 -6.56 -7.88
CA LEU A 85 -12.55 -7.99 -8.13
C LEU A 85 -13.75 -8.56 -7.36
N GLY A 86 -14.20 -7.90 -6.28
CA GLY A 86 -15.21 -8.40 -5.34
C GLY A 86 -14.69 -9.46 -4.36
N SER A 87 -13.57 -10.13 -4.67
CA SER A 87 -12.86 -11.05 -3.77
C SER A 87 -11.38 -11.12 -4.11
N LEU A 88 -10.55 -11.23 -3.08
CA LEU A 88 -9.09 -11.40 -3.18
C LEU A 88 -8.68 -12.81 -3.61
N ASP A 89 -9.59 -13.79 -3.60
CA ASP A 89 -9.34 -15.14 -4.11
C ASP A 89 -9.20 -15.16 -5.63
N ARG A 90 -9.70 -14.12 -6.32
CA ARG A 90 -9.49 -13.92 -7.77
C ARG A 90 -8.05 -13.51 -8.11
N VAL A 91 -7.23 -13.12 -7.13
CA VAL A 91 -5.82 -12.80 -7.34
C VAL A 91 -4.99 -14.07 -7.29
N GLN A 92 -4.53 -14.54 -8.45
CA GLN A 92 -3.72 -15.76 -8.54
C GLN A 92 -2.28 -15.55 -8.06
N LYS A 93 -1.65 -14.44 -8.45
CA LYS A 93 -0.25 -14.13 -8.12
C LYS A 93 0.02 -12.64 -8.19
N ILE A 94 0.89 -12.16 -7.31
CA ILE A 94 1.50 -10.83 -7.44
C ILE A 94 2.74 -10.96 -8.31
N LEU A 95 2.67 -10.48 -9.55
CA LEU A 95 3.76 -10.61 -10.52
C LEU A 95 4.95 -9.71 -10.20
N ARG A 96 4.70 -8.52 -9.63
CA ARG A 96 5.72 -7.52 -9.32
C ARG A 96 5.26 -6.61 -8.19
N ILE A 97 6.20 -6.21 -7.34
CA ILE A 97 6.04 -5.10 -6.39
C ILE A 97 7.19 -4.11 -6.64
N SER A 98 6.85 -2.84 -6.85
CA SER A 98 7.81 -1.75 -6.96
C SER A 98 7.60 -0.80 -5.78
N VAL A 99 8.66 -0.57 -5.01
CA VAL A 99 8.63 0.30 -3.82
C VAL A 99 9.60 1.45 -4.04
N TYR A 100 9.11 2.67 -3.89
CA TYR A 100 9.92 3.88 -3.92
C TYR A 100 10.02 4.44 -2.51
N VAL A 101 11.23 4.79 -2.10
CA VAL A 101 11.53 5.20 -0.73
C VAL A 101 12.22 6.54 -0.76
N GLN A 102 11.54 7.57 -0.25
CA GLN A 102 12.21 8.84 0.06
C GLN A 102 13.16 8.59 1.23
N SER A 103 14.45 8.81 1.02
CA SER A 103 15.49 8.50 2.02
C SER A 103 16.59 9.56 1.99
N SER A 104 17.26 9.73 3.13
CA SER A 104 18.47 10.56 3.23
C SER A 104 19.63 9.88 2.52
N SER A 105 20.67 10.65 2.20
CA SER A 105 21.86 10.16 1.49
C SER A 105 22.60 9.03 2.21
N ASN A 106 22.42 8.92 3.53
CA ASN A 106 23.14 7.98 4.38
C ASN A 106 22.29 6.76 4.75
N PHE A 107 21.01 6.73 4.35
CA PHE A 107 20.16 5.59 4.60
C PHE A 107 20.42 4.50 3.57
N THR A 108 20.71 3.29 4.02
CA THR A 108 21.08 2.14 3.16
C THR A 108 20.20 0.91 3.40
N GLN A 109 19.09 1.05 4.14
CA GLN A 109 18.19 -0.04 4.50
C GLN A 109 16.88 -0.01 3.67
N GLN A 110 16.94 0.46 2.41
CA GLN A 110 15.76 0.56 1.54
C GLN A 110 15.09 -0.80 1.32
N SER A 111 15.87 -1.89 1.26
CA SER A 111 15.35 -3.26 1.16
C SER A 111 14.46 -3.62 2.35
N GLU A 112 14.81 -3.14 3.54
CA GLU A 112 14.13 -3.46 4.80
C GLU A 112 12.81 -2.69 4.98
N VAL A 113 12.56 -1.66 4.19
CA VAL A 113 11.30 -0.90 4.24
C VAL A 113 10.11 -1.78 3.85
N ARG A 114 10.34 -2.76 2.97
CA ARG A 114 9.33 -3.73 2.51
C ARG A 114 9.31 -5.01 3.36
N HIS A 115 9.81 -4.99 4.60
CA HIS A 115 9.91 -6.21 5.40
C HIS A 115 8.54 -6.92 5.51
N SER A 116 8.54 -8.21 5.18
CA SER A 116 7.38 -9.07 4.94
C SER A 116 6.73 -9.59 6.21
#